data_AF-A0A376FGD7-F1
#
_entry.id   AF-A0A376FGD7-F1
#
_cell.length_a   1.000
_cell.length_b   1.000
_cell.length_c   1.000
_cell.angle_alpha   90.00
_cell.angle_beta   90.00
_cell.angle_gamma   90.00
#
_symmetry.space_group_name_H-M   'P 1'
#
loop_
_entity.id
_entity.type
_entity.pdbx_description
1 polymer ?
#
loop_
_entity_poly.entity_id
_entity_poly.type
_entity_poly.pdbx_seq_one_letter_code
_entity_poly.pdbx_strand_id
1 'polypeptide(L)'
;MRLRQRLAGWIQIENFSAWHGLPVATKNNGFDGTDAVLEFNKPEQVKHIALLADLNKKGDFSYFGRKDESTEKFYNGDCAITTASSGSLADIRHYAKFNYGVGMMPYDADVKGAPQNAIIGGASLW
;
A
#
# COMPACT_ATOMS: atom_id res chain seq x y z
N MET A 1 18.24 2.04 -1.63
CA MET A 1 17.15 2.97 -1.19
C MET A 1 16.13 2.10 -0.49
N ARG A 2 15.80 2.32 0.80
CA ARG A 2 14.97 1.38 1.57
C ARG A 2 13.52 1.88 1.70
N LEU A 3 12.56 1.03 1.30
CA LEU A 3 11.12 1.19 1.43
C LEU A 3 10.64 0.60 2.78
N ARG A 4 9.87 1.35 3.55
CA ARG A 4 9.30 0.88 4.82
C ARG A 4 7.79 1.00 4.81
N GLN A 5 7.08 0.02 5.37
CA GLN A 5 5.65 -0.13 5.14
C GLN A 5 4.83 -0.50 6.38
N ARG A 6 3.64 0.09 6.48
CA ARG A 6 2.56 -0.28 7.41
C ARG A 6 1.50 -1.16 6.73
N LEU A 7 0.81 -2.00 7.52
CA LEU A 7 -0.42 -2.75 7.18
C LEU A 7 -0.39 -3.46 5.82
N ALA A 8 0.14 -4.68 5.81
CA ALA A 8 0.24 -5.50 4.59
C ALA A 8 -1.12 -5.78 3.93
N GLY A 9 -2.20 -5.98 4.70
CA GLY A 9 -3.53 -6.26 4.14
C GLY A 9 -4.14 -5.07 3.40
N TRP A 10 -4.29 -3.93 4.08
CA TRP A 10 -4.97 -2.78 3.49
C TRP A 10 -4.21 -2.16 2.30
N ILE A 11 -2.89 -2.02 2.40
CA ILE A 11 -2.10 -1.36 1.34
C ILE A 11 -1.71 -2.36 0.24
N GLN A 12 -1.17 -3.53 0.61
CA GLN A 12 -0.56 -4.45 -0.36
C GLN A 12 -1.54 -5.45 -0.96
N ILE A 13 -2.75 -5.59 -0.42
CA ILE A 13 -3.79 -6.46 -0.99
C ILE A 13 -4.99 -5.63 -1.44
N GLU A 14 -5.63 -4.89 -0.54
CA GLU A 14 -6.88 -4.19 -0.87
C GLU A 14 -6.63 -3.02 -1.82
N ASN A 15 -5.75 -2.08 -1.45
CA ASN A 15 -5.41 -0.94 -2.31
C ASN A 15 -4.70 -1.38 -3.58
N PHE A 16 -3.78 -2.35 -3.51
CA PHE A 16 -3.19 -2.92 -4.71
C PHE A 16 -4.27 -3.45 -5.66
N SER A 17 -5.20 -4.28 -5.17
CA SER A 17 -6.23 -4.87 -6.04
C SER A 17 -7.13 -3.78 -6.65
N ALA A 18 -7.58 -2.80 -5.85
CA ALA A 18 -8.38 -1.70 -6.37
C ALA A 18 -7.64 -0.83 -7.40
N TRP A 19 -6.37 -0.49 -7.13
CA TRP A 19 -5.53 0.30 -8.01
C TRP A 19 -5.25 -0.39 -9.35
N HIS A 20 -5.41 -1.71 -9.41
CA HIS A 20 -5.23 -2.53 -10.60
C HIS A 20 -6.55 -3.09 -11.17
N GLY A 21 -7.71 -2.65 -10.66
CA GLY A 21 -9.02 -3.11 -11.14
C GLY A 21 -9.31 -4.59 -10.86
N LEU A 22 -8.68 -5.18 -9.86
CA LEU A 22 -8.81 -6.58 -9.47
C LEU A 22 -9.75 -6.74 -8.26
N PRO A 23 -10.62 -7.77 -8.24
CA PRO A 23 -11.45 -8.06 -7.08
C PRO A 23 -10.62 -8.65 -5.93
N VAL A 24 -10.98 -8.28 -4.70
CA VAL A 24 -10.49 -8.91 -3.46
C VAL A 24 -11.42 -10.05 -3.05
N ALA A 25 -12.71 -9.96 -3.40
CA ALA A 25 -13.72 -10.99 -3.14
C ALA A 25 -14.77 -11.03 -4.26
N THR A 26 -15.50 -12.15 -4.36
CA THR A 26 -16.66 -12.28 -5.26
C THR A 26 -17.80 -11.32 -4.85
N LYS A 27 -18.90 -11.30 -5.63
CA LYS A 27 -20.11 -10.50 -5.35
C LYS A 27 -19.82 -8.99 -5.29
N ASN A 28 -19.08 -8.49 -6.28
CA ASN A 28 -18.59 -7.10 -6.30
C ASN A 28 -17.89 -6.71 -4.99
N ASN A 29 -16.87 -7.48 -4.57
CA ASN A 29 -16.18 -7.32 -3.28
C ASN A 29 -17.14 -7.40 -2.06
N GLY A 30 -18.13 -8.29 -2.12
CA GLY A 30 -19.09 -8.52 -1.03
C GLY A 30 -20.29 -7.56 -0.98
N PHE A 31 -20.41 -6.62 -1.92
CA PHE A 31 -21.54 -5.70 -1.99
C PHE A 31 -22.85 -6.40 -2.39
N ASP A 32 -22.79 -7.47 -3.17
CA ASP A 32 -24.00 -8.15 -3.69
C ASP A 32 -24.48 -9.34 -2.84
N GLY A 33 -23.82 -9.67 -1.73
CA GLY A 33 -24.23 -10.82 -0.92
C GLY A 33 -23.25 -11.24 0.17
N THR A 34 -23.79 -11.88 1.21
CA THR A 34 -23.02 -12.37 2.37
C THR A 34 -22.33 -13.72 2.12
N ASP A 35 -22.58 -14.35 0.97
CA ASP A 35 -21.94 -15.59 0.51
C ASP A 35 -20.64 -15.33 -0.29
N ALA A 36 -20.10 -14.10 -0.21
CA ALA A 36 -18.87 -13.74 -0.89
C ALA A 36 -17.67 -14.56 -0.39
N VAL A 37 -16.78 -14.89 -1.32
CA VAL A 37 -15.53 -15.63 -1.05
C VAL A 37 -14.33 -14.78 -1.48
N LEU A 38 -13.24 -14.89 -0.73
CA LEU A 38 -12.01 -14.14 -1.00
C LEU A 38 -11.31 -14.67 -2.26
N GLU A 39 -10.87 -13.76 -3.11
CA GLU A 39 -10.22 -14.05 -4.39
C GLU A 39 -8.91 -13.30 -4.59
N PHE A 40 -8.35 -12.66 -3.55
CA PHE A 40 -7.12 -11.86 -3.64
C PHE A 40 -5.82 -12.66 -3.90
N ASN A 41 -5.89 -13.95 -4.21
CA ASN A 41 -4.76 -14.84 -4.44
C ASN A 41 -4.53 -15.17 -5.93
N LYS A 42 -4.93 -14.28 -6.84
CA LYS A 42 -4.69 -14.41 -8.30
C LYS A 42 -3.22 -14.06 -8.64
N PRO A 43 -2.76 -14.34 -9.88
CA PRO A 43 -1.35 -14.20 -10.25
C PRO A 43 -0.75 -12.81 -9.97
N GLU A 44 -1.50 -11.73 -10.14
CA GLU A 44 -1.04 -10.36 -9.95
C GLU A 44 -0.73 -10.06 -8.48
N GLN A 45 -1.63 -10.41 -7.56
CA GLN A 45 -1.37 -10.24 -6.13
C GLN A 45 -0.23 -11.14 -5.64
N VAL A 46 -0.17 -12.39 -6.13
CA VAL A 46 0.92 -13.32 -5.78
C VAL A 46 2.26 -12.77 -6.27
N LYS A 47 2.32 -12.26 -7.51
CA LYS A 47 3.51 -11.60 -8.07
C LYS A 47 3.94 -10.40 -7.23
N HIS A 48 2.98 -9.56 -6.84
CA HIS A 48 3.24 -8.37 -6.01
C HIS A 48 3.81 -8.73 -4.63
N ILE A 49 3.21 -9.69 -3.94
CA ILE A 49 3.72 -10.13 -2.63
C ILE A 49 5.09 -10.83 -2.77
N ALA A 50 5.31 -11.60 -3.83
CA ALA A 50 6.61 -12.20 -4.11
C ALA A 50 7.70 -11.13 -4.32
N LEU A 51 7.39 -10.06 -5.07
CA LEU A 51 8.28 -8.91 -5.23
C LEU A 51 8.65 -8.27 -3.88
N LEU A 52 7.65 -8.00 -3.03
CA LEU A 52 7.90 -7.43 -1.69
C LEU A 52 8.74 -8.36 -0.82
N ALA A 53 8.49 -9.68 -0.89
CA ALA A 53 9.27 -10.68 -0.16
C ALA A 53 10.74 -10.69 -0.64
N ASP A 54 10.99 -10.55 -1.94
CA ASP A 54 12.34 -10.49 -2.49
C ASP A 54 13.06 -9.19 -2.13
N LEU A 55 12.35 -8.05 -2.13
CA LEU A 55 12.88 -6.79 -1.62
C LEU A 55 13.20 -6.87 -0.12
N ASN A 56 12.38 -7.59 0.65
CA ASN A 56 12.63 -7.81 2.08
C ASN A 56 13.91 -8.61 2.29
N LYS A 57 14.12 -9.70 1.52
CA LYS A 57 15.33 -10.51 1.57
C LYS A 57 16.59 -9.70 1.22
N LYS A 58 16.48 -8.76 0.27
CA LYS A 58 17.58 -7.86 -0.12
C LYS A 58 17.82 -6.73 0.90
N GLY A 59 16.92 -6.54 1.86
CA GLY A 59 16.96 -5.43 2.82
C GLY A 59 16.52 -4.09 2.24
N ASP A 60 15.93 -4.10 1.04
CA ASP A 60 15.38 -2.91 0.38
C ASP A 60 13.94 -2.63 0.79
N PHE A 61 13.25 -3.61 1.36
CA PHE A 61 11.94 -3.46 1.98
C PHE A 61 12.00 -3.84 3.46
N SER A 62 11.20 -3.19 4.29
CA SER A 62 11.00 -3.60 5.68
C SER A 62 9.57 -3.36 6.12
N TYR A 63 8.99 -4.35 6.78
CA TYR A 63 7.62 -4.31 7.30
C TYR A 63 7.64 -4.06 8.81
N PHE A 64 6.93 -3.03 9.28
CA PHE A 64 6.90 -2.62 10.71
C PHE A 64 5.58 -2.94 11.40
N GLY A 65 4.78 -3.85 10.85
CA GLY A 65 3.58 -4.34 11.53
C GLY A 65 2.36 -3.41 11.44
N ARG A 66 1.50 -3.49 12.48
CA ARG A 66 0.13 -2.94 12.46
C ARG A 66 0.00 -1.48 12.91
N LYS A 67 0.95 -0.98 13.71
CA LYS A 67 0.96 0.41 14.22
C LYS A 67 1.60 1.38 13.22
N ASP A 68 1.61 2.67 13.54
CA ASP A 68 2.13 3.77 12.70
C ASP A 68 3.67 3.89 12.64
N GLU A 69 4.37 2.81 12.98
CA GLU A 69 5.83 2.78 13.07
C GLU A 69 6.51 3.13 11.73
N SER A 70 5.90 2.82 10.57
CA SER A 70 6.48 3.17 9.27
C SER A 70 6.47 4.68 9.00
N THR A 71 5.47 5.41 9.51
CA THR A 71 5.39 6.87 9.40
C THR A 71 6.47 7.51 10.26
N GLU A 72 6.66 7.00 11.48
CA GLU A 72 7.71 7.46 12.38
C GLU A 72 9.11 7.26 11.80
N LYS A 73 9.36 6.07 11.25
CA LYS A 73 10.63 5.80 10.58
C LYS A 73 10.88 6.71 9.39
N PHE A 74 9.83 7.14 8.68
CA PHE A 74 9.98 8.11 7.61
C PHE A 74 10.36 9.49 8.14
N TYR A 75 9.56 10.10 9.01
CA TYR A 75 9.84 11.46 9.45
C TYR A 75 11.12 11.59 10.30
N ASN A 76 11.61 10.49 10.90
CA ASN A 76 12.91 10.44 11.58
C ASN A 76 14.10 10.24 10.62
N GLY A 77 13.87 9.99 9.33
CA GLY A 77 14.91 9.80 8.31
C GLY A 77 15.47 8.37 8.20
N ASP A 78 14.84 7.38 8.85
CA ASP A 78 15.26 5.97 8.81
C ASP A 78 14.86 5.24 7.51
N CYS A 79 14.00 5.86 6.69
CA CYS A 79 13.66 5.39 5.35
C CYS A 79 13.50 6.51 4.32
N ALA A 80 13.72 6.13 3.07
CA ALA A 80 13.62 7.04 1.94
C ALA A 80 12.19 7.12 1.38
N ILE A 81 11.43 6.03 1.48
CA ILE A 81 10.06 5.91 0.98
C ILE A 81 9.21 5.19 2.02
N THR A 82 7.98 5.66 2.20
CA THR A 82 6.92 4.99 2.96
C THR A 82 5.62 5.12 2.17
N THR A 83 4.76 4.10 2.19
CA THR A 83 3.35 4.31 1.85
C THR A 83 2.54 4.15 3.12
N ALA A 84 1.73 5.15 3.42
CA ALA A 84 0.97 5.27 4.65
C ALA A 84 -0.38 5.92 4.32
N SER A 85 -1.23 6.07 5.33
CA SER A 85 -2.44 6.87 5.17
C SER A 85 -2.06 8.30 4.74
N SER A 86 -2.81 8.86 3.80
CA SER A 86 -2.79 10.29 3.46
C SER A 86 -2.91 11.18 4.71
N GLY A 87 -3.62 10.74 5.73
CA GLY A 87 -3.77 11.45 7.01
C GLY A 87 -2.46 11.61 7.78
N SER A 88 -1.48 10.73 7.54
CA SER A 88 -0.14 10.83 8.15
C SER A 88 0.65 12.03 7.65
N LEU A 89 0.19 12.74 6.60
CA LEU A 89 0.86 13.94 6.10
C LEU A 89 0.98 15.04 7.17
N ALA A 90 -0.01 15.18 8.06
CA ALA A 90 0.03 16.16 9.13
C ALA A 90 1.21 15.90 10.08
N ASP A 91 1.39 14.65 10.51
CA ASP A 91 2.48 14.23 11.37
C ASP A 91 3.83 14.35 10.65
N ILE A 92 3.92 13.90 9.40
CA ILE A 92 5.14 14.02 8.59
C ILE A 92 5.54 15.50 8.46
N ARG A 93 4.58 16.39 8.18
CA ARG A 93 4.85 17.84 8.08
C ARG A 93 5.35 18.42 9.40
N HIS A 94 4.85 17.92 10.53
CA HIS A 94 5.21 18.43 11.84
C HIS A 94 6.61 17.93 12.29
N TYR A 95 6.95 16.67 12.02
CA TYR A 95 8.15 16.04 12.57
C TYR A 95 9.32 15.93 11.59
N ALA A 96 9.10 15.89 10.28
CA ALA A 96 10.17 15.70 9.31
C ALA A 96 11.11 16.91 9.26
N LYS A 97 12.42 16.66 9.42
CA LYS A 97 13.48 17.68 9.36
C LYS A 97 14.23 17.69 8.02
N PHE A 98 13.59 17.18 6.98
CA PHE A 98 14.12 17.08 5.63
C PHE A 98 13.02 17.40 4.61
N ASN A 99 13.42 17.76 3.39
CA ASN A 99 12.45 17.97 2.31
C ASN A 99 11.87 16.63 1.87
N TYR A 100 10.55 16.50 1.94
CA TYR A 100 9.82 15.33 1.49
C TYR A 100 8.90 15.67 0.32
N GLY A 101 8.58 14.66 -0.49
CA GLY A 101 7.57 14.73 -1.54
C GLY A 101 6.42 13.79 -1.23
N VAL A 102 5.26 14.07 -1.81
CA VAL A 102 4.10 13.17 -1.81
C VAL A 102 3.78 12.82 -3.27
N GLY A 103 3.64 11.53 -3.55
CA GLY A 103 3.31 11.03 -4.88
C GLY A 103 2.26 9.93 -4.80
N MET A 104 1.69 9.59 -5.95
CA MET A 104 0.72 8.50 -6.08
C MET A 104 1.35 7.15 -5.76
N MET A 105 0.52 6.19 -5.35
CA MET A 105 0.98 4.81 -5.16
C MET A 105 1.55 4.25 -6.47
N PRO A 106 2.69 3.54 -6.41
CA PRO A 106 3.19 2.81 -7.57
C PRO A 106 2.17 1.77 -8.06
N TYR A 107 2.18 1.50 -9.38
CA TYR A 107 1.40 0.43 -10.00
C TYR A 107 2.30 -0.49 -10.82
N ASP A 108 1.86 -1.73 -11.00
CA ASP A 108 2.44 -2.70 -11.92
C ASP A 108 1.94 -2.38 -13.34
N ALA A 109 2.85 -1.91 -14.18
CA ALA A 109 2.57 -1.53 -15.56
C ALA A 109 2.19 -2.72 -16.46
N ASP A 110 2.46 -3.95 -16.03
CA ASP A 110 2.08 -5.15 -16.77
C ASP A 110 0.58 -5.46 -16.65
N VAL A 111 -0.11 -4.85 -15.67
CA VAL A 111 -1.55 -5.07 -15.46
C VAL A 111 -2.37 -4.14 -16.36
N LYS A 112 -3.08 -4.73 -17.32
CA LYS A 112 -3.90 -3.97 -18.27
C LYS A 112 -4.98 -3.17 -17.54
N GLY A 113 -5.04 -1.87 -17.87
CA GLY A 113 -6.03 -0.96 -17.31
C GLY A 113 -5.60 -0.30 -16.00
N ALA A 114 -4.44 -0.59 -15.44
CA ALA A 114 -3.90 0.17 -14.31
C ALA A 114 -3.31 1.54 -14.77
N PRO A 115 -3.33 2.58 -13.93
CA PRO A 115 -3.95 2.63 -12.60
C PRO A 115 -5.46 2.93 -12.66
N GLN A 116 -6.19 2.44 -11.66
CA GLN A 116 -7.60 2.72 -11.39
C GLN A 116 -7.74 3.59 -10.12
N ASN A 117 -8.93 3.70 -9.51
CA ASN A 117 -9.10 4.44 -8.25
C ASN A 117 -8.58 3.64 -7.05
N ALA A 118 -7.92 4.31 -6.10
CA ALA A 118 -7.55 3.72 -4.82
C ALA A 118 -8.77 3.56 -3.90
N ILE A 119 -8.67 2.70 -2.88
CA ILE A 119 -9.75 2.55 -1.90
C ILE A 119 -9.79 3.78 -1.00
N ILE A 120 -10.95 4.42 -0.91
CA ILE A 120 -11.17 5.57 -0.04
C ILE A 120 -11.14 5.09 1.42
N GLY A 121 -10.00 5.26 2.09
CA GLY A 121 -9.88 5.19 3.54
C GLY A 121 -9.76 6.60 4.09
N GLY A 122 -10.68 7.01 4.98
CA GLY A 122 -10.84 8.39 5.45
C GLY A 122 -9.55 9.13 5.85
N ALA A 123 -8.96 9.82 4.88
CA ALA A 123 -8.19 11.07 4.96
C ALA A 123 -7.96 11.53 3.51
N SER A 124 -8.34 12.77 3.20
CA SER A 124 -8.45 13.30 1.83
C SER A 124 -7.16 13.98 1.36
N LEU A 125 -6.15 13.20 0.98
CA LEU A 125 -5.23 13.65 -0.08
C LEU A 125 -5.64 12.92 -1.35
N TRP A 126 -5.98 13.69 -2.37
CA TRP A 126 -6.20 13.21 -3.73
C TRP A 126 -4.95 13.47 -4.56
#